data_AF-A0A973NPK8-F1
#
_entry.id   AF-A0A973NPK8-F1
#
_cell.length_a   1.000
_cell.length_b   1.000
_cell.length_c   1.000
_cell.angle_alpha   90.00
_cell.angle_beta   90.00
_cell.angle_gamma   90.00
#
_symmetry.space_group_name_H-M   'P 1'
#
loop_
_entity.id
_entity.type
_entity.pdbx_description
1 polymer ?
#
loop_
_entity_poly.entity_id
_entity_poly.type
_entity_poly.pdbx_seq_one_letter_code
_entity_poly.pdbx_strand_id
1 'polypeptide(L)'
;MSGTPRLALPFLSPGQAQKEFFVNESLQTLDVLVAGAVEDTRSAPPSSPTLGVAYIVGASPTGEWAGKTRSIAAFSDGGWRFLTPSEGMRVYVKVSETMAVFRAGEWEVGSVRCSEVIVGGQKVIGARGSAIASATGGSTVDIEARAVINEILAGLRAHGLIDA
;
A
#
# COMPACT_ATOMS: atom_id res chain seq x y z
N MET A 1 13.30 29.75 -10.91
CA MET A 1 12.01 29.23 -11.39
C MET A 1 11.53 28.23 -10.35
N SER A 2 10.37 28.44 -9.74
CA SER A 2 9.83 27.51 -8.74
C SER A 2 9.24 26.27 -9.43
N GLY A 3 9.15 25.16 -8.71
CA GLY A 3 8.60 23.91 -9.23
C GLY A 3 8.02 23.04 -8.12
N THR A 4 7.48 21.90 -8.50
CA THR A 4 6.89 20.95 -7.55
C THR A 4 7.95 20.38 -6.60
N PRO A 5 7.60 20.07 -5.34
CA PRO A 5 8.57 19.78 -4.31
C PRO A 5 9.31 18.44 -4.49
N ARG A 6 8.70 17.42 -5.10
CA ARG A 6 9.30 16.08 -5.20
C ARG A 6 10.06 15.85 -6.50
N LEU A 7 9.43 16.22 -7.62
CA LEU A 7 9.91 15.94 -8.98
C LEU A 7 10.48 17.19 -9.67
N ALA A 8 10.45 18.35 -9.02
CA ALA A 8 10.91 19.61 -9.58
C ALA A 8 10.25 19.97 -10.93
N LEU A 9 8.96 19.63 -11.10
CA LEU A 9 8.21 19.98 -12.30
C LEU A 9 8.05 21.50 -12.34
N PRO A 10 8.46 22.18 -13.42
CA PRO A 10 8.49 23.64 -13.46
C PRO A 10 7.07 24.20 -13.49
N PHE A 11 6.80 25.18 -12.62
CA PHE A 11 5.55 25.93 -12.67
C PHE A 11 5.55 26.94 -13.81
N LEU A 12 4.37 27.17 -14.38
CA LEU A 12 4.12 28.30 -15.26
C LEU A 12 4.24 29.60 -14.46
N SER A 13 4.95 30.57 -15.05
CA SER A 13 5.03 31.93 -14.51
C SER A 13 3.65 32.61 -14.47
N PRO A 14 3.43 33.58 -13.59
CA PRO A 14 2.22 34.40 -13.60
C PRO A 14 2.01 35.13 -14.95
N GLY A 15 0.75 35.44 -15.28
CA GLY A 15 0.40 36.22 -16.47
C GLY A 15 0.23 35.37 -17.74
N GLN A 16 -0.04 34.07 -17.59
CA GLN A 16 -0.27 33.14 -18.71
C GLN A 16 -1.77 33.01 -19.02
N ALA A 17 -2.47 34.14 -19.04
CA ALA A 17 -3.92 34.22 -19.19
C ALA A 17 -4.68 33.34 -18.17
N GLN A 18 -4.20 33.30 -16.92
CA GLN A 18 -4.77 32.55 -15.80
C GLN A 18 -4.73 31.02 -15.96
N LYS A 19 -4.07 30.50 -17.01
CA LYS A 19 -3.87 29.04 -17.18
C LYS A 19 -2.92 28.48 -16.11
N GLU A 20 -2.03 29.32 -15.60
CA GLU A 20 -1.05 28.96 -14.58
C GLU A 20 -1.70 28.33 -13.35
N PHE A 21 -2.91 28.77 -12.94
CA PHE A 21 -3.61 28.19 -11.79
C PHE A 21 -3.97 26.72 -12.01
N PHE A 22 -4.64 26.42 -13.13
CA PHE A 22 -5.11 25.07 -13.43
C PHE A 22 -3.96 24.10 -13.74
N VAL A 23 -2.98 24.57 -14.51
CA VAL A 23 -1.84 23.73 -14.90
C VAL A 23 -0.92 23.49 -13.71
N ASN A 24 -0.59 24.51 -12.91
CA ASN A 24 0.27 24.31 -11.73
C ASN A 24 -0.41 23.41 -10.69
N GLU A 25 -1.73 23.49 -10.53
CA GLU A 25 -2.50 22.56 -9.68
C GLU A 25 -2.39 21.11 -10.17
N SER A 26 -2.49 20.91 -11.49
CA SER A 26 -2.34 19.60 -12.11
C SER A 26 -0.92 19.06 -11.92
N LEU A 27 0.10 19.91 -12.03
CA LEU A 27 1.49 19.56 -11.77
C LEU A 27 1.71 19.19 -10.29
N GLN A 28 1.14 19.93 -9.34
CA GLN A 28 1.20 19.56 -7.92
C GLN A 28 0.53 18.20 -7.65
N THR A 29 -0.61 17.94 -8.29
CA THR A 29 -1.29 16.63 -8.19
C THR A 29 -0.44 15.50 -8.76
N LEU A 30 0.18 15.71 -9.93
CA LEU A 30 1.07 14.74 -10.55
C LEU A 30 2.33 14.49 -9.71
N ASP A 31 2.89 15.51 -9.09
CA ASP A 31 4.05 15.38 -8.19
C ASP A 31 3.78 14.42 -7.02
N VAL A 32 2.54 14.43 -6.52
CA VAL A 32 2.12 13.53 -5.43
C VAL A 32 1.86 12.11 -5.94
N LEU A 33 1.19 11.97 -7.08
CA LEU A 33 0.72 10.68 -7.58
C LEU A 33 1.78 9.90 -8.37
N VAL A 34 2.63 10.57 -9.13
CA VAL A 34 3.71 9.95 -9.90
C VAL A 34 4.80 9.49 -8.93
N ALA A 35 5.16 8.20 -9.03
CA ALA A 35 5.99 7.54 -8.02
C ALA A 35 5.45 7.76 -6.59
N GLY A 36 4.12 7.71 -6.43
CA GLY A 36 3.43 8.08 -5.19
C GLY A 36 4.03 7.41 -3.96
N ALA A 37 4.50 8.24 -3.02
CA ALA A 37 5.11 7.80 -1.78
C ALA A 37 4.54 8.65 -0.63
N VAL A 38 4.18 7.98 0.45
CA VAL A 38 3.65 8.57 1.68
C VAL A 38 4.51 8.15 2.87
N GLU A 39 4.58 8.97 3.91
CA GLU A 39 5.32 8.61 5.12
C GLU A 39 4.63 7.47 5.87
N ASP A 40 3.36 7.64 6.18
CA ASP A 40 2.53 6.67 6.91
C ASP A 40 1.03 6.91 6.70
N THR A 41 0.22 6.18 7.48
CA THR A 41 -1.22 6.38 7.63
C THR A 41 -1.52 7.02 8.97
N ARG A 42 -2.23 8.16 8.99
CA ARG A 42 -2.60 8.86 10.23
C ARG A 42 -3.90 9.65 10.10
N SER A 43 -4.54 9.96 11.22
CA SER A 43 -5.83 10.68 11.26
C SER A 43 -5.72 12.17 11.59
N ALA A 44 -4.52 12.67 11.87
CA ALA A 44 -4.28 14.08 12.18
C ALA A 44 -3.04 14.58 11.44
N PRO A 45 -3.00 15.86 11.02
CA PRO A 45 -1.80 16.43 10.43
C PRO A 45 -0.61 16.37 11.40
N PRO A 46 0.63 16.15 10.92
CA PRO A 46 1.81 16.42 11.73
C PRO A 46 1.83 17.86 12.22
N SER A 47 2.40 18.10 13.41
CA SER A 47 2.63 19.45 13.94
C SER A 47 3.63 20.26 13.13
N SER A 48 4.51 19.59 12.37
CA SER A 48 5.52 20.22 11.51
C SER A 48 5.51 19.56 10.13
N PRO A 49 4.51 19.89 9.28
CA PRO A 49 4.45 19.34 7.94
C PRO A 49 5.61 19.85 7.08
N THR A 50 6.14 18.98 6.23
CA THR A 50 7.25 19.29 5.32
C THR A 50 6.73 19.31 3.89
N LEU A 51 7.22 20.26 3.08
CA LEU A 51 6.80 20.40 1.68
C LEU A 51 7.04 19.11 0.88
N GLY A 52 6.04 18.72 0.09
CA GLY A 52 6.07 17.52 -0.75
C GLY A 52 5.84 16.22 0.03
N VAL A 53 5.72 16.26 1.35
CA VAL A 53 5.43 15.07 2.14
C VAL A 53 3.93 14.76 2.08
N ALA A 54 3.62 13.48 1.88
CA ALA A 54 2.25 12.99 1.78
C ALA A 54 1.96 11.88 2.80
N TYR A 55 0.68 11.70 3.10
CA TYR A 55 0.15 10.77 4.08
C TYR A 55 -1.13 10.13 3.57
N ILE A 56 -1.40 8.89 3.98
CA ILE A 56 -2.75 8.33 3.87
C ILE A 56 -3.55 8.83 5.07
N VAL A 57 -4.70 9.45 4.82
CA VAL A 57 -5.61 9.89 5.87
C VAL A 57 -6.37 8.69 6.42
N GLY A 58 -6.39 8.52 7.75
CA GLY A 58 -7.07 7.42 8.42
C GLY A 58 -8.60 7.47 8.32
N ALA A 59 -9.27 6.49 8.97
CA ALA A 59 -10.72 6.34 8.94
C ALA A 59 -11.49 7.46 9.66
N SER A 60 -10.87 8.09 10.66
CA SER A 60 -11.50 9.09 11.53
C SER A 60 -10.65 10.37 11.60
N PRO A 61 -10.59 11.15 10.52
CA PRO A 61 -9.68 12.28 10.45
C PRO A 61 -10.13 13.47 11.30
N THR A 62 -9.16 14.25 11.75
CA THR A 62 -9.33 15.37 12.70
C THR A 62 -8.53 16.60 12.26
N GLY A 63 -8.80 17.74 12.90
CA GLY A 63 -8.14 19.02 12.58
C GLY A 63 -8.38 19.41 11.12
N GLU A 64 -7.33 19.88 10.44
CA GLU A 64 -7.40 20.28 9.02
C GLU A 64 -7.77 19.13 8.08
N TRP A 65 -7.66 17.87 8.53
CA TRP A 65 -7.97 16.69 7.72
C TRP A 65 -9.42 16.22 7.88
N ALA A 66 -10.21 16.87 8.75
CA ALA A 66 -11.61 16.49 8.99
C ALA A 66 -12.41 16.39 7.67
N GLY A 67 -13.16 15.30 7.51
CA GLY A 67 -13.93 15.01 6.29
C GLY A 67 -13.11 14.48 5.10
N LYS A 68 -11.80 14.24 5.26
CA LYS A 68 -10.90 13.73 4.20
C LYS A 68 -10.53 12.25 4.38
N THR A 69 -11.48 11.46 4.90
CA THR A 69 -11.29 10.04 5.19
C THR A 69 -10.68 9.29 4.01
N ARG A 70 -9.60 8.53 4.26
CA ARG A 70 -8.88 7.71 3.27
C ARG A 70 -8.28 8.46 2.07
N SER A 71 -8.34 9.79 2.06
CA SER A 71 -7.67 10.60 1.03
C SER A 71 -6.15 10.52 1.18
N ILE A 72 -5.41 10.83 0.12
CA ILE A 72 -4.00 11.20 0.26
C ILE A 72 -3.95 12.68 0.63
N ALA A 73 -3.29 13.01 1.74
CA ALA A 73 -3.01 14.38 2.16
C ALA A 73 -1.55 14.71 1.86
N ALA A 74 -1.30 15.66 0.97
CA ALA A 74 0.04 16.13 0.63
C ALA A 74 0.22 17.59 1.03
N PHE A 75 1.35 17.94 1.61
CA PHE A 75 1.62 19.32 2.02
C PHE A 75 2.34 20.09 0.92
N SER A 76 1.78 21.22 0.50
CA SER A 76 2.40 22.16 -0.43
C SER A 76 2.55 23.56 0.17
N ASP A 77 3.10 24.48 -0.61
CA ASP A 77 3.27 25.89 -0.23
C ASP A 77 1.93 26.57 0.08
N GLY A 78 0.85 26.13 -0.57
CA GLY A 78 -0.53 26.55 -0.32
C GLY A 78 -1.26 25.76 0.77
N GLY A 79 -0.57 24.90 1.53
CA GLY A 79 -1.15 24.08 2.59
C GLY A 79 -1.52 22.65 2.15
N TRP A 80 -2.49 22.04 2.82
CA TRP A 80 -2.89 20.65 2.56
C TRP A 80 -3.66 20.50 1.25
N ARG A 81 -3.18 19.59 0.40
CA ARG A 81 -3.86 19.11 -0.80
C ARG A 81 -4.39 17.71 -0.53
N PHE A 82 -5.67 17.50 -0.83
CA PHE A 82 -6.32 16.22 -0.62
C PHE A 82 -6.70 15.61 -1.96
N LEU A 83 -6.26 14.37 -2.17
CA LEU A 83 -6.57 13.59 -3.35
C LEU A 83 -7.45 12.42 -2.94
N THR A 84 -8.66 12.36 -3.47
CA THR A 84 -9.55 11.20 -3.29
C THR A 84 -8.98 10.03 -4.10
N PRO A 85 -8.68 8.89 -3.46
CA PRO A 85 -8.14 7.74 -4.19
C PRO A 85 -9.19 7.11 -5.10
N SER A 86 -8.72 6.57 -6.21
CA SER A 86 -9.50 5.73 -7.11
C SER A 86 -9.15 4.25 -6.90
N GLU A 87 -10.08 3.36 -7.26
CA GLU A 87 -9.86 1.91 -7.19
C GLU A 87 -8.59 1.51 -7.95
N GLY A 88 -7.72 0.73 -7.29
CA GLY A 88 -6.44 0.28 -7.84
C GLY A 88 -5.30 1.29 -7.75
N MET A 89 -5.52 2.48 -7.16
CA MET A 89 -4.46 3.43 -6.85
C MET A 89 -3.41 2.77 -5.94
N ARG A 90 -2.12 3.07 -6.20
CA ARG A 90 -1.00 2.53 -5.42
C ARG A 90 -0.11 3.64 -4.92
N VAL A 91 0.36 3.50 -3.68
CA VAL A 91 1.40 4.35 -3.10
C VAL A 91 2.37 3.51 -2.30
N TYR A 92 3.63 3.90 -2.26
CA TYR A 92 4.61 3.32 -1.35
C TYR A 92 4.48 3.96 0.02
N VAL A 93 4.39 3.15 1.08
CA VAL A 93 4.33 3.60 2.47
C VAL A 93 5.72 3.43 3.06
N LYS A 94 6.40 4.55 3.33
CA LYS A 94 7.80 4.56 3.75
C LYS A 94 8.01 3.88 5.10
N VAL A 95 7.15 4.16 6.09
CA VAL A 95 7.34 3.62 7.45
C VAL A 95 7.27 2.09 7.51
N SER A 96 6.46 1.47 6.64
CA SER A 96 6.30 0.01 6.58
C SER A 96 7.10 -0.63 5.45
N GLU A 97 7.81 0.17 4.66
CA GLU A 97 8.55 -0.24 3.47
C GLU A 97 7.75 -1.10 2.47
N THR A 98 6.44 -0.87 2.40
CA THR A 98 5.51 -1.68 1.59
C THR A 98 4.65 -0.84 0.66
N MET A 99 4.12 -1.47 -0.39
CA MET A 99 3.07 -0.87 -1.20
C MET A 99 1.71 -0.92 -0.47
N ALA A 100 0.92 0.14 -0.64
CA ALA A 100 -0.48 0.18 -0.32
C ALA A 100 -1.31 0.24 -1.62
N VAL A 101 -2.45 -0.44 -1.63
CA VAL A 101 -3.39 -0.43 -2.75
C VAL A 101 -4.77 -0.01 -2.25
N PHE A 102 -5.37 0.97 -2.90
CA PHE A 102 -6.76 1.36 -2.61
C PHE A 102 -7.73 0.40 -3.30
N ARG A 103 -8.56 -0.28 -2.51
CA ARG A 103 -9.50 -1.30 -2.98
C ARG A 103 -10.76 -1.33 -2.13
N ALA A 104 -11.91 -1.43 -2.77
CA ALA A 104 -13.21 -1.56 -2.10
C ALA A 104 -13.45 -0.48 -1.02
N GLY A 105 -12.96 0.73 -1.27
CA GLY A 105 -13.09 1.85 -0.35
C GLY A 105 -12.10 1.87 0.82
N GLU A 106 -11.07 1.01 0.82
CA GLU A 106 -10.05 0.90 1.88
C GLU A 106 -8.62 0.89 1.33
N TRP A 107 -7.65 1.28 2.16
CA TRP A 107 -6.23 1.07 1.85
C TRP A 107 -5.75 -0.26 2.43
N GLU A 108 -5.39 -1.20 1.56
CA GLU A 108 -4.70 -2.44 1.94
C GLU A 108 -3.19 -2.16 1.93
N VAL A 109 -2.56 -2.02 3.11
CA VAL A 109 -1.11 -1.76 3.25
C VAL A 109 -0.37 -3.08 3.46
N GLY A 110 0.68 -3.35 2.68
CA GLY A 110 1.53 -4.53 2.84
C GLY A 110 0.94 -5.85 2.32
N SER A 111 -0.35 -5.88 2.02
CA SER A 111 -1.00 -7.05 1.41
C SER A 111 -0.69 -7.14 -0.08
N VAL A 112 -0.22 -8.32 -0.51
CA VAL A 112 0.00 -8.62 -1.93
C VAL A 112 -1.13 -9.51 -2.43
N ARG A 113 -1.86 -9.04 -3.45
CA ARG A 113 -2.82 -9.85 -4.20
C ARG A 113 -2.22 -10.24 -5.54
N CYS A 114 -1.95 -11.52 -5.72
CA CYS A 114 -1.40 -12.08 -6.94
C CYS A 114 -2.01 -13.45 -7.21
N SER A 115 -1.98 -13.89 -8.47
CA SER A 115 -2.35 -15.26 -8.85
C SER A 115 -1.26 -16.27 -8.52
N GLU A 116 0.00 -15.83 -8.63
CA GLU A 116 1.18 -16.61 -8.32
C GLU A 116 2.38 -15.72 -8.00
N VAL A 117 3.34 -16.28 -7.27
CA VAL A 117 4.67 -15.70 -7.07
C VAL A 117 5.67 -16.62 -7.73
N ILE A 118 6.53 -16.05 -8.59
CA ILE A 118 7.59 -16.75 -9.31
C ILE A 118 8.93 -16.20 -8.87
N VAL A 119 9.86 -17.08 -8.49
CA VAL A 119 11.24 -16.75 -8.10
C VAL A 119 12.18 -17.56 -8.97
N GLY A 120 13.07 -16.89 -9.72
CA GLY A 120 14.01 -17.57 -10.61
C GLY A 120 13.35 -18.43 -11.70
N GLY A 121 12.15 -18.05 -12.16
CA GLY A 121 11.36 -18.83 -13.12
C GLY A 121 10.59 -20.01 -12.52
N GLN A 122 10.73 -20.27 -11.22
CA GLN A 122 9.97 -21.31 -10.53
C GLN A 122 8.79 -20.69 -9.78
N LYS A 123 7.60 -21.26 -9.96
CA LYS A 123 6.41 -20.90 -9.17
C LYS A 123 6.61 -21.35 -7.72
N VAL A 124 6.65 -20.40 -6.79
CA VAL A 124 6.82 -20.65 -5.35
C VAL A 124 5.52 -20.51 -4.56
N ILE A 125 4.59 -19.67 -5.02
CA ILE A 125 3.24 -19.51 -4.44
C ILE A 125 2.23 -19.53 -5.58
N GLY A 126 1.11 -20.21 -5.40
CA GLY A 126 -0.01 -20.25 -6.34
C GLY A 126 -1.31 -20.54 -5.60
N ALA A 127 -2.30 -21.10 -6.31
CA ALA A 127 -3.52 -21.59 -5.68
C ALA A 127 -3.21 -22.64 -4.61
N ARG A 128 -4.01 -22.65 -3.54
CA ARG A 128 -3.93 -23.61 -2.43
C ARG A 128 -4.05 -25.03 -2.97
N GLY A 129 -3.16 -25.92 -2.55
CA GLY A 129 -3.21 -27.34 -2.89
C GLY A 129 -4.33 -28.06 -2.13
N SER A 130 -4.74 -29.22 -2.61
CA SER A 130 -5.69 -30.07 -1.89
C SER A 130 -5.13 -30.54 -0.54
N ALA A 131 -6.02 -30.84 0.41
CA ALA A 131 -5.64 -31.31 1.73
C ALA A 131 -4.86 -32.63 1.65
N ILE A 132 -3.79 -32.72 2.43
CA ILE A 132 -3.03 -33.96 2.61
C ILE A 132 -3.51 -34.61 3.91
N ALA A 133 -3.97 -35.86 3.82
CA ALA A 133 -4.44 -36.61 4.97
C ALA A 133 -3.31 -36.83 5.99
N SER A 134 -3.65 -36.77 7.28
CA SER A 134 -2.71 -37.07 8.36
C SER A 134 -2.20 -38.49 8.27
N ALA A 135 -0.94 -38.71 8.68
CA ALA A 135 -0.32 -40.03 8.62
C ALA A 135 -1.03 -41.00 9.57
N THR A 136 -1.70 -42.01 9.01
CA THR A 136 -2.43 -43.05 9.73
C THR A 136 -2.05 -44.44 9.20
N GLY A 137 -2.24 -45.48 10.02
CA GLY A 137 -1.92 -46.87 9.65
C GLY A 137 -0.48 -47.28 9.93
N GLY A 138 0.01 -48.28 9.19
CA GLY A 138 1.33 -48.89 9.35
C GLY A 138 1.36 -50.01 10.40
N SER A 139 1.99 -51.15 10.05
CA SER A 139 2.22 -52.27 10.98
C SER A 139 3.38 -51.99 11.94
N THR A 140 4.31 -51.13 11.56
CA THR A 140 5.39 -50.62 12.41
C THR A 140 5.33 -49.09 12.37
N VAL A 141 5.12 -48.47 13.53
CA VAL A 141 4.93 -47.02 13.66
C VAL A 141 6.11 -46.41 14.37
N ASP A 142 6.81 -45.52 13.68
CA ASP A 142 7.67 -44.54 14.32
C ASP A 142 6.81 -43.36 14.79
N ILE A 143 6.67 -43.22 16.11
CA ILE A 143 5.77 -42.24 16.71
C ILE A 143 6.32 -40.81 16.64
N GLU A 144 7.64 -40.65 16.68
CA GLU A 144 8.31 -39.36 16.59
C GLU A 144 8.19 -38.82 15.16
N ALA A 145 8.48 -39.66 14.17
CA ALA A 145 8.30 -39.31 12.76
C ALA A 145 6.83 -38.94 12.45
N ARG A 146 5.87 -39.69 13.01
CA ARG A 146 4.44 -39.37 12.83
C ARG A 146 4.07 -38.01 13.40
N ALA A 147 4.58 -37.68 14.59
CA ALA A 147 4.33 -36.39 15.21
C ALA A 147 4.84 -35.26 14.30
N VAL A 148 6.09 -35.35 13.86
CA VAL A 148 6.74 -34.33 12.99
C VAL A 148 6.00 -34.16 11.67
N ILE A 149 5.61 -35.25 11.00
CA ILE A 149 4.85 -35.16 9.74
C ILE A 149 3.53 -34.41 9.93
N ASN A 150 2.78 -34.73 10.99
CA ASN A 150 1.51 -34.08 11.25
C ASN A 150 1.68 -32.60 11.63
N GLU A 151 2.76 -32.23 12.33
CA GLU A 151 3.12 -30.83 12.60
C GLU A 151 3.47 -30.06 11.33
N ILE A 152 4.23 -30.67 10.40
CA ILE A 152 4.50 -30.07 9.09
C ILE A 152 3.20 -29.81 8.34
N LEU A 153 2.29 -30.80 8.28
CA LEU A 153 0.99 -30.62 7.64
C LEU A 153 0.15 -29.51 8.30
N ALA A 154 0.20 -29.40 9.63
CA ALA A 154 -0.45 -28.32 10.35
C ALA A 154 0.15 -26.95 9.97
N GLY A 155 1.47 -26.85 9.86
CA GLY A 155 2.16 -25.64 9.39
C GLY A 155 1.75 -25.26 7.96
N LEU A 156 1.74 -26.21 7.03
CA LEU A 156 1.32 -25.98 5.64
C LEU A 156 -0.13 -25.47 5.55
N ARG A 157 -1.04 -26.00 6.38
CA ARG A 157 -2.43 -25.53 6.48
C ARG A 157 -2.51 -24.12 7.05
N ALA A 158 -1.79 -23.84 8.13
CA ALA A 158 -1.79 -22.53 8.80
C ALA A 158 -1.26 -21.41 7.87
N HIS A 159 -0.27 -21.72 7.05
CA HIS A 159 0.24 -20.81 6.02
C HIS A 159 -0.64 -20.73 4.76
N GLY A 160 -1.70 -21.55 4.65
CA GLY A 160 -2.62 -21.55 3.52
C GLY A 160 -2.08 -22.21 2.25
N LEU A 161 -1.02 -23.01 2.34
CA LEU A 161 -0.41 -23.69 1.20
C LEU A 161 -1.23 -24.90 0.72
N ILE A 162 -1.88 -25.62 1.65
CA ILE A 162 -2.80 -26.73 1.36
C ILE A 162 -4.10 -26.59 2.17
N ASP A 163 -5.20 -27.16 1.66
CA ASP A 163 -6.50 -27.20 2.34
C ASP A 163 -6.43 -27.89 3.71
N ALA A 164 -7.36 -27.49 4.58
CA ALA A 164 -7.49 -28.04 5.93
C ALA A 164 -7.89 -29.52 5.87
#